data_AF-A0A9B0F2A7-F1
#
_entry.id   AF-A0A9B0F2A7-F1
#
_cell.length_a   1.000
_cell.length_b   1.000
_cell.length_c   1.000
_cell.angle_alpha   90.00
_cell.angle_beta   90.00
_cell.angle_gamma   90.00
#
_symmetry.space_group_name_H-M   'P 1'
#
loop_
_entity.id
_entity.type
_entity.pdbx_description
1 polymer ?
#
loop_
_entity_poly.entity_id
_entity_poly.type
_entity_poly.pdbx_seq_one_letter_code
_entity_poly.pdbx_strand_id
1 'polypeptide(L)'
;MVRLTAEYIERKCSQMQLSKSLSKKVKKDELYSLTHLRMNNMFISSIGNFVNYRNLKVIYLQNNNISKIENLHFASNLTHLYLQHNKISKIENLNFFEKLQTLYLGYNKILVVEGLECLKNLTILQVENQKLSVGESLCFDPRSILTLSGCLKVLNISGNKMASLKSIKELHKLEVLDATNNFIDDINDLTESISVLTSLIDLSLQGNPVTQYYRCKENLIANNDTIKTLDGKMVTDVYKCFMKRFKINKHLYHTKKLLNTTLDEDITSSLNLPPSLKESISRAIFQYPDAKLSTTSAMNKTQSYIFPSWKIGTNIIKNGHVTTKPFRSNVIKTKNFPSVQPLLNSEIIKLPPI
;
A
#
# COMPACT_ATOMS: atom_id res chain seq x y z
N MET A 1 23.73 33.64 17.50
CA MET A 1 22.82 32.50 17.78
C MET A 1 21.96 32.86 18.98
N VAL A 2 20.63 32.79 18.87
CA VAL A 2 19.71 33.13 19.98
C VAL A 2 19.49 31.89 20.83
N ARG A 3 19.75 31.97 22.13
CA ARG A 3 19.48 30.90 23.09
C ARG A 3 18.25 31.23 23.90
N LEU A 4 17.36 30.25 24.08
CA LEU A 4 16.16 30.39 24.90
C LEU A 4 16.52 30.27 26.39
N THR A 5 16.90 31.38 27.01
CA THR A 5 17.17 31.46 28.46
C THR A 5 15.97 32.08 29.19
N ALA A 6 15.92 31.93 30.53
CA ALA A 6 14.92 32.60 31.35
C ALA A 6 14.92 34.12 31.10
N GLU A 7 16.09 34.76 31.08
CA GLU A 7 16.22 36.20 30.77
C GLU A 7 15.67 36.58 29.39
N TYR A 8 15.86 35.71 28.38
CA TYR A 8 15.32 35.95 27.05
C TYR A 8 13.78 35.88 27.07
N ILE A 9 13.22 34.91 27.79
CA ILE A 9 11.77 34.78 27.99
C ILE A 9 11.24 36.02 28.70
N GLU A 10 11.83 36.44 29.82
CA GLU A 10 11.44 37.62 30.58
C GLU A 10 11.42 38.89 29.70
N ARG A 11 12.50 39.10 28.94
CA ARG A 11 12.63 40.25 28.03
C ARG A 11 11.55 40.22 26.95
N LYS A 12 11.29 39.06 26.35
CA LYS A 12 10.29 38.93 25.27
C LYS A 12 8.85 39.02 25.78
N CYS A 13 8.54 38.42 26.92
CA CYS A 13 7.24 38.58 27.58
C CYS A 13 6.99 40.05 27.95
N SER A 14 8.00 40.76 28.44
CA SER A 14 7.91 42.20 28.74
C SER A 14 7.68 43.03 27.47
N GLN A 15 8.39 42.75 26.37
CA GLN A 15 8.19 43.42 25.07
C GLN A 15 6.77 43.20 24.51
N MET A 16 6.24 41.98 24.61
CA MET A 16 4.89 41.66 24.13
C MET A 16 3.76 42.27 24.98
N GLN A 17 4.02 42.58 26.25
CA GLN A 17 3.07 43.30 27.10
C GLN A 17 3.20 44.82 26.96
N LEU A 18 4.40 45.35 26.74
CA LEU A 18 4.60 46.78 26.44
C LEU A 18 3.90 47.21 25.15
N SER A 19 3.79 46.33 24.16
CA SER A 19 2.98 46.58 22.95
C SER A 19 1.47 46.56 23.22
N LYS A 20 1.02 46.15 24.41
CA LYS A 20 -0.40 46.04 24.81
C LYS A 20 -0.79 47.00 25.94
N SER A 21 0.14 47.41 26.81
CA SER A 21 -0.09 48.46 27.80
C SER A 21 1.20 49.19 28.16
N LEU A 22 1.16 50.53 28.06
CA LEU A 22 2.17 51.42 28.61
C LEU A 22 2.04 51.39 30.15
N SER A 23 2.88 50.62 30.87
CA SER A 23 3.45 51.00 32.20
C SER A 23 3.75 49.86 33.20
N LYS A 24 3.35 48.59 33.01
CA LYS A 24 3.60 47.55 34.04
C LYS A 24 4.85 46.71 33.76
N LYS A 25 5.90 46.86 34.59
CA LYS A 25 6.98 45.87 34.69
C LYS A 25 6.38 44.54 35.12
N VAL A 26 6.65 43.47 34.37
CA VAL A 26 6.16 42.13 34.67
C VAL A 26 6.79 41.65 35.99
N LYS A 27 5.95 41.22 36.95
CA LYS A 27 6.44 40.59 38.18
C LYS A 27 6.93 39.18 37.86
N LYS A 28 8.10 38.80 38.38
CA LYS A 28 8.70 37.47 38.14
C LYS A 28 7.77 36.32 38.56
N ASP A 29 6.99 36.51 39.62
CA ASP A 29 6.05 35.49 40.11
C ASP A 29 4.92 35.19 39.11
N GLU A 30 4.47 36.20 38.34
CA GLU A 30 3.48 36.02 37.26
C GLU A 30 4.09 35.31 36.04
N LEU A 31 5.40 35.44 35.82
CA LEU A 31 6.10 34.72 34.75
C LEU A 31 6.27 33.24 35.08
N TYR A 32 6.57 32.90 36.33
CA TYR A 32 6.76 31.51 36.75
C TYR A 32 5.44 30.72 36.84
N SER A 33 4.30 31.41 36.90
CA SER A 33 2.96 30.80 36.79
C SER A 33 2.50 30.60 35.34
N LEU A 34 3.32 30.95 34.33
CA LEU A 34 2.98 30.75 32.93
C LEU A 34 2.70 29.29 32.61
N THR A 35 1.59 29.07 31.92
CA THR A 35 1.17 27.76 31.42
C THR A 35 1.46 27.59 29.93
N HIS A 36 1.53 28.69 29.18
CA HIS A 36 1.75 28.71 27.73
C HIS A 36 2.94 29.59 27.40
N LEU A 37 3.99 29.01 26.82
CA LEU A 37 5.18 29.73 26.37
C LEU A 37 5.14 29.90 24.85
N ARG A 38 5.01 31.13 24.36
CA ARG A 38 5.00 31.46 22.93
C ARG A 38 6.33 32.06 22.51
N MET A 39 7.12 31.31 21.72
CA MET A 39 8.46 31.68 21.26
C MET A 39 8.69 31.29 19.79
N ASN A 40 7.63 31.35 18.98
CA ASN A 40 7.67 31.06 17.55
C ASN A 40 8.33 32.20 16.75
N ASN A 41 9.02 31.87 15.64
CA ASN A 41 9.68 32.84 14.75
C ASN A 41 10.76 33.70 15.44
N MET A 42 11.50 33.15 16.41
CA MET A 42 12.45 33.93 17.24
C MET A 42 13.93 33.66 16.90
N PHE A 43 14.18 32.89 15.84
CA PHE A 43 15.52 32.44 15.42
C PHE A 43 16.31 31.72 16.54
N ILE A 44 15.60 31.06 17.46
CA ILE A 44 16.20 30.32 18.57
C ILE A 44 16.97 29.13 18.00
N SER A 45 18.25 29.01 18.34
CA SER A 45 19.11 27.93 17.88
C SER A 45 19.33 26.82 18.91
N SER A 46 19.16 27.14 20.20
CA SER A 46 19.30 26.17 21.29
C SER A 46 18.37 26.49 22.45
N ILE A 47 17.89 25.43 23.10
CA ILE A 47 17.03 25.52 24.27
C ILE A 47 17.94 25.65 25.50
N GLY A 48 17.90 26.80 26.16
CA GLY A 48 18.61 27.01 27.41
C GLY A 48 17.84 26.44 28.59
N ASN A 49 18.44 26.55 29.78
CA ASN A 49 17.77 26.11 31.00
C ASN A 49 16.85 27.22 31.55
N PHE A 50 15.60 26.87 31.84
CA PHE A 50 14.62 27.78 32.45
C PHE A 50 13.72 27.03 33.45
N VAL A 51 14.36 26.37 34.42
CA VAL A 51 13.74 25.52 35.47
C VAL A 51 12.60 26.18 36.22
N ASN A 52 12.60 27.51 36.36
CA ASN A 52 11.58 28.24 37.11
C ASN A 52 10.16 28.11 36.51
N TYR A 53 10.03 27.76 35.22
CA TYR A 53 8.75 27.66 34.52
C TYR A 53 8.15 26.24 34.61
N ARG A 54 8.00 25.70 35.82
CA ARG A 54 7.50 24.32 36.08
C ARG A 54 6.03 24.09 35.72
N ASN A 55 5.26 25.18 35.60
CA ASN A 55 3.82 25.14 35.35
C ASN A 55 3.46 25.10 33.86
N LEU A 56 4.47 25.05 32.97
CA LEU A 56 4.25 25.00 31.53
C LEU A 56 3.50 23.74 31.13
N LYS A 57 2.38 23.95 30.43
CA LYS A 57 1.55 22.92 29.80
C LYS A 57 1.74 22.91 28.29
N VAL A 58 2.02 24.08 27.69
CA VAL A 58 2.16 24.22 26.24
C VAL A 58 3.37 25.06 25.89
N ILE A 59 4.21 24.55 24.98
CA ILE A 59 5.38 25.25 24.47
C ILE A 59 5.29 25.37 22.95
N TYR A 60 5.32 26.61 22.45
CA TYR A 60 5.33 26.94 21.03
C TYR A 60 6.72 27.41 20.61
N LEU A 61 7.46 26.53 19.91
CA LEU A 61 8.82 26.77 19.42
C LEU A 61 8.94 26.57 17.91
N GLN A 62 7.82 26.65 17.19
CA GLN A 62 7.82 26.51 15.73
C GLN A 62 8.59 27.61 15.01
N ASN A 63 9.10 27.29 13.81
CA ASN A 63 9.85 28.21 12.94
C ASN A 63 11.06 28.83 13.66
N ASN A 64 11.91 27.96 14.21
CA ASN A 64 13.16 28.34 14.83
C ASN A 64 14.31 27.55 14.17
N ASN A 65 15.51 27.64 14.74
CA ASN A 65 16.70 26.95 14.26
C ASN A 65 17.19 25.90 15.27
N ILE A 66 16.29 25.34 16.08
CA ILE A 66 16.62 24.38 17.14
C ILE A 66 17.12 23.09 16.49
N SER A 67 18.28 22.61 16.92
CA SER A 67 18.89 21.38 16.40
C SER A 67 18.75 20.18 17.35
N LYS A 68 18.51 20.43 18.64
CA LYS A 68 18.42 19.41 19.69
C LYS A 68 17.32 19.77 20.69
N ILE A 69 16.62 18.74 21.17
CA ILE A 69 15.68 18.86 22.27
C ILE A 69 16.48 18.62 23.55
N GLU A 70 16.70 19.69 24.32
CA GLU A 70 17.51 19.64 25.54
C GLU A 70 16.94 20.59 26.59
N ASN A 71 17.35 20.42 27.85
CA ASN A 71 17.04 21.36 28.93
C ASN A 71 15.54 21.58 29.21
N LEU A 72 14.68 20.59 28.93
CA LEU A 72 13.23 20.66 29.22
C LEU A 72 12.77 19.68 30.32
N HIS A 73 13.69 19.07 31.06
CA HIS A 73 13.41 18.07 32.10
C HIS A 73 12.49 18.57 33.23
N PHE A 74 12.44 19.88 33.47
CA PHE A 74 11.61 20.47 34.53
C PHE A 74 10.13 20.58 34.15
N ALA A 75 9.77 20.46 32.87
CA ALA A 75 8.41 20.67 32.37
C ALA A 75 7.59 19.37 32.37
N SER A 76 7.49 18.70 33.53
CA SER A 76 6.76 17.42 33.67
C SER A 76 5.25 17.53 33.45
N ASN A 77 4.69 18.75 33.50
CA ASN A 77 3.28 19.02 33.24
C ASN A 77 2.96 19.35 31.77
N LEU A 78 3.94 19.23 30.88
CA LEU A 78 3.77 19.54 29.46
C LEU A 78 2.79 18.57 28.80
N THR A 79 1.77 19.12 28.16
CA THR A 79 0.77 18.38 27.38
C THR A 79 0.93 18.58 25.88
N HIS A 80 1.43 19.75 25.44
CA HIS A 80 1.59 20.09 24.03
C HIS A 80 2.97 20.69 23.74
N LEU A 81 3.68 20.12 22.77
CA LEU A 81 4.98 20.58 22.32
C LEU A 81 4.99 20.80 20.80
N TYR A 82 5.20 22.05 20.39
CA TYR A 82 5.25 22.45 18.99
C TYR A 82 6.69 22.80 18.60
N LEU A 83 7.29 21.98 17.75
CA LEU A 83 8.67 22.08 17.28
C LEU A 83 8.76 22.03 15.75
N GLN A 84 7.65 22.23 15.03
CA GLN A 84 7.66 22.21 13.57
C GLN A 84 8.55 23.32 12.96
N HIS A 85 9.11 23.06 11.78
CA HIS A 85 10.06 23.95 11.10
C HIS A 85 11.28 24.31 11.96
N ASN A 86 11.96 23.30 12.48
CA ASN A 86 13.27 23.43 13.12
C ASN A 86 14.33 22.63 12.34
N LYS A 87 15.46 22.30 12.98
CA LYS A 87 16.57 21.53 12.42
C LYS A 87 16.87 20.28 13.27
N ILE A 88 15.86 19.74 13.95
CA ILE A 88 15.99 18.60 14.84
C ILE A 88 16.24 17.35 13.99
N SER A 89 17.29 16.59 14.32
CA SER A 89 17.64 15.35 13.62
C SER A 89 17.33 14.09 14.42
N LYS A 90 17.24 14.22 15.75
CA LYS A 90 17.01 13.13 16.68
C LYS A 90 15.97 13.53 17.72
N ILE A 91 15.06 12.61 18.02
CA ILE A 91 14.13 12.73 19.13
C ILE A 91 14.84 12.19 20.37
N GLU A 92 15.09 13.05 21.35
CA GLU A 92 15.79 12.70 22.57
C GLU A 92 15.28 13.55 23.74
N ASN A 93 15.59 13.13 24.97
CA ASN A 93 15.26 13.85 26.20
C ASN A 93 13.76 14.07 26.45
N LEU A 94 12.89 13.18 25.94
CA LEU A 94 11.44 13.23 26.15
C LEU A 94 10.94 12.40 27.36
N ASN A 95 11.85 11.72 28.08
CA ASN A 95 11.53 10.76 29.13
C ASN A 95 10.71 11.34 30.29
N PHE A 96 10.73 12.66 30.48
CA PHE A 96 10.06 13.35 31.58
C PHE A 96 8.63 13.80 31.25
N PHE A 97 8.18 13.67 30.00
CA PHE A 97 6.88 14.18 29.55
C PHE A 97 5.76 13.13 29.59
N GLU A 98 5.53 12.54 30.75
CA GLU A 98 4.50 11.50 30.92
C GLU A 98 3.09 11.99 30.56
N LYS A 99 2.83 13.30 30.68
CA LYS A 99 1.53 13.93 30.37
C LYS A 99 1.43 14.46 28.93
N LEU A 100 2.44 14.26 28.09
CA LEU A 100 2.42 14.76 26.72
C LEU A 100 1.33 14.06 25.92
N GLN A 101 0.44 14.86 25.34
CA GLN A 101 -0.66 14.41 24.50
C GLN A 101 -0.37 14.70 23.03
N THR A 102 0.32 15.80 22.77
CA THR A 102 0.45 16.35 21.43
C THR A 102 1.90 16.74 21.14
N LEU A 103 2.47 16.17 20.08
CA LEU A 103 3.84 16.42 19.65
C LEU A 103 3.89 16.73 18.15
N TYR A 104 4.30 17.96 17.82
CA TYR A 104 4.50 18.41 16.45
C TYR A 104 5.99 18.57 16.15
N LEU A 105 6.47 17.79 15.18
CA LEU A 105 7.86 17.71 14.74
C LEU A 105 7.99 17.84 13.22
N GLY A 106 6.95 18.27 12.52
CA GLY A 106 6.99 18.46 11.06
C GLY A 106 8.11 19.39 10.56
N TYR A 107 8.56 19.20 9.33
CA TYR A 107 9.58 20.05 8.68
C TYR A 107 10.94 20.12 9.41
N ASN A 108 11.30 19.05 10.12
CA ASN A 108 12.61 18.84 10.75
C ASN A 108 13.51 17.96 9.86
N LYS A 109 14.44 17.20 10.45
CA LYS A 109 15.41 16.32 9.79
C LYS A 109 15.46 14.93 10.44
N ILE A 110 14.33 14.46 10.97
CA ILE A 110 14.24 13.21 11.73
C ILE A 110 14.17 12.03 10.77
N LEU A 111 15.17 11.15 10.83
CA LEU A 111 15.21 9.92 10.04
C LEU A 111 14.54 8.74 10.78
N VAL A 112 14.75 8.65 12.09
CA VAL A 112 14.18 7.60 12.94
C VAL A 112 13.26 8.22 13.98
N VAL A 113 12.01 7.76 14.05
CA VAL A 113 11.11 8.07 15.16
C VAL A 113 11.45 7.13 16.33
N GLU A 114 12.24 7.65 17.27
CA GLU A 114 12.72 6.96 18.47
C GLU A 114 12.54 7.82 19.73
N GLY A 115 12.85 7.30 20.93
CA GLY A 115 12.85 8.10 22.16
C GLY A 115 11.45 8.47 22.67
N LEU A 116 10.41 7.71 22.27
CA LEU A 116 9.02 7.93 22.66
C LEU A 116 8.52 6.91 23.70
N GLU A 117 9.41 6.09 24.26
CA GLU A 117 9.08 4.92 25.09
C GLU A 117 8.34 5.30 26.39
N CYS A 118 8.54 6.52 26.88
CA CYS A 118 7.90 7.04 28.09
C CYS A 118 6.56 7.77 27.84
N LEU A 119 6.18 8.03 26.58
CA LEU A 119 5.04 8.89 26.24
C LEU A 119 3.70 8.14 26.19
N LYS A 120 3.30 7.58 27.34
CA LYS A 120 2.10 6.72 27.45
C LYS A 120 0.78 7.43 27.17
N ASN A 121 0.76 8.77 27.15
CA ASN A 121 -0.44 9.57 26.93
C ASN A 121 -0.45 10.29 25.57
N LEU A 122 0.51 10.01 24.68
CA LEU A 122 0.61 10.69 23.39
C LEU A 122 -0.52 10.25 22.46
N THR A 123 -1.40 11.18 22.11
CA THR A 123 -2.54 10.93 21.22
C THR A 123 -2.30 11.44 19.81
N ILE A 124 -1.53 12.51 19.66
CA ILE A 124 -1.25 13.17 18.37
C ILE A 124 0.25 13.26 18.13
N LEU A 125 0.71 12.66 17.05
CA LEU A 125 2.09 12.75 16.56
C LEU A 125 2.10 13.25 15.11
N GLN A 126 2.77 14.37 14.88
CA GLN A 126 2.91 14.98 13.56
C GLN A 126 4.40 15.02 13.21
N VAL A 127 4.81 14.21 12.23
CA VAL A 127 6.20 14.08 11.79
C VAL A 127 6.34 14.29 10.29
N GLU A 128 5.47 15.11 9.69
CA GLU A 128 5.44 15.37 8.26
C GLU A 128 6.73 16.03 7.73
N ASN A 129 7.08 15.73 6.48
CA ASN A 129 8.13 16.42 5.71
C ASN A 129 9.49 16.55 6.43
N GLN A 130 10.13 15.46 6.83
CA GLN A 130 11.42 15.48 7.55
C GLN A 130 12.66 15.87 6.72
N LYS A 131 12.51 16.62 5.61
CA LYS A 131 13.61 17.15 4.76
C LYS A 131 14.74 16.13 4.51
N LEU A 132 14.36 14.87 4.29
CA LEU A 132 15.27 13.74 4.16
C LEU A 132 16.10 13.86 2.89
N SER A 133 17.33 13.37 2.91
CA SER A 133 18.22 13.32 1.76
C SER A 133 17.74 12.29 0.73
N VAL A 134 18.37 12.26 -0.45
CA VAL A 134 18.06 11.24 -1.46
C VAL A 134 18.47 9.86 -0.92
N GLY A 135 17.58 8.88 -1.02
CA GLY A 135 17.80 7.51 -0.52
C GLY A 135 17.43 7.29 0.95
N GLU A 136 17.17 8.35 1.72
CA GLU A 136 16.68 8.23 3.10
C GLU A 136 15.15 8.15 3.14
N SER A 137 14.63 7.33 4.05
CA SER A 137 13.19 7.20 4.33
C SER A 137 12.96 7.21 5.84
N LEU A 138 11.84 7.79 6.28
CA LEU A 138 11.48 7.75 7.69
C LEU A 138 11.24 6.31 8.14
N CYS A 139 11.82 5.93 9.28
CA CYS A 139 11.54 4.66 9.92
C CYS A 139 11.16 4.86 11.40
N PHE A 140 10.60 3.81 11.99
CA PHE A 140 10.16 3.82 13.38
C PHE A 140 10.95 2.80 14.19
N ASP A 141 11.38 3.20 15.39
CA ASP A 141 11.96 2.27 16.35
C ASP A 141 10.85 1.38 16.96
N PRO A 142 10.97 0.04 16.92
CA PRO A 142 9.95 -0.86 17.47
C PRO A 142 9.59 -0.60 18.93
N ARG A 143 10.56 -0.16 19.76
CA ARG A 143 10.30 0.16 21.18
C ARG A 143 9.35 1.35 21.33
N SER A 144 9.54 2.36 20.49
CA SER A 144 8.66 3.53 20.45
C SER A 144 7.27 3.14 19.93
N ILE A 145 7.18 2.32 18.88
CA ILE A 145 5.90 1.81 18.35
C ILE A 145 5.13 1.01 19.41
N LEU A 146 5.81 0.15 20.18
CA LEU A 146 5.17 -0.64 21.23
C LEU A 146 4.48 0.26 22.26
N THR A 147 5.11 1.35 22.70
CA THR A 147 4.47 2.31 23.61
C THR A 147 3.31 3.04 22.92
N LEU A 148 3.52 3.51 21.67
CA LEU A 148 2.52 4.27 20.91
C LEU A 148 1.28 3.45 20.55
N SER A 149 1.41 2.12 20.41
CA SER A 149 0.30 1.20 20.13
C SER A 149 -0.85 1.33 21.14
N GLY A 150 -0.50 1.67 22.38
CA GLY A 150 -1.44 1.79 23.49
C GLY A 150 -2.15 3.14 23.60
N CYS A 151 -1.72 4.18 22.87
CA CYS A 151 -2.20 5.56 23.08
C CYS A 151 -2.42 6.40 21.82
N LEU A 152 -1.70 6.16 20.73
CA LEU A 152 -1.69 7.04 19.58
C LEU A 152 -2.99 6.92 18.77
N LYS A 153 -3.59 8.08 18.46
CA LYS A 153 -4.85 8.18 17.71
C LYS A 153 -4.68 8.88 16.37
N VAL A 154 -3.81 9.89 16.31
CA VAL A 154 -3.58 10.69 15.11
C VAL A 154 -2.10 10.65 14.76
N LEU A 155 -1.79 10.17 13.57
CA LEU A 155 -0.44 10.10 13.03
C LEU A 155 -0.39 10.77 11.65
N ASN A 156 0.53 11.72 11.51
CA ASN A 156 0.88 12.29 10.21
C ASN A 156 2.33 11.97 9.87
N ILE A 157 2.50 11.20 8.81
CA ILE A 157 3.79 10.78 8.23
C ILE A 157 3.91 11.25 6.78
N SER A 158 3.15 12.26 6.38
CA SER A 158 3.18 12.75 5.00
C SER A 158 4.55 13.29 4.58
N GLY A 159 4.93 13.10 3.31
CA GLY A 159 6.15 13.68 2.77
C GLY A 159 7.46 13.09 3.30
N ASN A 160 7.45 11.82 3.72
CA ASN A 160 8.57 11.17 4.41
C ASN A 160 9.24 10.03 3.64
N LYS A 161 8.95 9.92 2.34
CA LYS A 161 9.58 8.97 1.41
C LYS A 161 9.46 7.50 1.86
N MET A 162 8.44 7.16 2.65
CA MET A 162 8.24 5.80 3.14
C MET A 162 7.77 4.88 2.01
N ALA A 163 8.35 3.69 1.89
CA ALA A 163 7.95 2.70 0.89
C ALA A 163 6.91 1.67 1.39
N SER A 164 6.79 1.51 2.72
CA SER A 164 5.89 0.55 3.34
C SER A 164 5.40 1.05 4.69
N LEU A 165 4.20 0.60 5.10
CA LEU A 165 3.57 0.92 6.38
C LEU A 165 3.71 -0.22 7.41
N LYS A 166 4.50 -1.26 7.11
CA LYS A 166 4.70 -2.41 8.02
C LYS A 166 5.15 -2.02 9.42
N SER A 167 5.93 -0.94 9.55
CA SER A 167 6.44 -0.45 10.83
C SER A 167 5.35 0.10 11.76
N ILE A 168 4.19 0.47 11.24
CA ILE A 168 3.09 1.06 12.02
C ILE A 168 1.89 0.11 12.20
N LYS A 169 2.02 -1.16 11.81
CA LYS A 169 0.93 -2.16 11.87
C LYS A 169 0.39 -2.41 13.28
N GLU A 170 1.20 -2.16 14.31
CA GLU A 170 0.85 -2.39 15.72
C GLU A 170 0.02 -1.24 16.32
N LEU A 171 -0.20 -0.14 15.60
CA LEU A 171 -0.94 1.02 16.09
C LEU A 171 -2.46 0.80 16.05
N HIS A 172 -2.96 -0.19 16.80
CA HIS A 172 -4.36 -0.62 16.74
C HIS A 172 -5.38 0.46 17.12
N LYS A 173 -4.99 1.45 17.93
CA LYS A 173 -5.84 2.58 18.35
C LYS A 173 -5.81 3.78 17.40
N LEU A 174 -5.09 3.67 16.28
CA LEU A 174 -4.97 4.76 15.33
C LEU A 174 -6.32 5.02 14.63
N GLU A 175 -6.82 6.24 14.76
CA GLU A 175 -8.09 6.70 14.20
C GLU A 175 -7.85 7.49 12.90
N VAL A 176 -6.77 8.27 12.84
CA VAL A 176 -6.45 9.13 11.70
C VAL A 176 -5.00 8.89 11.27
N LEU A 177 -4.83 8.53 9.99
CA LEU A 177 -3.53 8.36 9.36
C LEU A 177 -3.42 9.22 8.11
N ASP A 178 -2.51 10.18 8.13
CA ASP A 178 -2.05 10.89 6.93
C ASP A 178 -0.71 10.33 6.48
N ALA A 179 -0.72 9.62 5.36
CA ALA A 179 0.46 9.08 4.70
C ALA A 179 0.63 9.63 3.28
N THR A 180 0.11 10.83 3.02
CA THR A 180 0.21 11.47 1.70
C THR A 180 1.66 11.74 1.28
N ASN A 181 1.91 11.79 -0.02
CA ASN A 181 3.22 12.11 -0.61
C ASN A 181 4.37 11.24 -0.07
N ASN A 182 4.15 9.93 0.00
CA ASN A 182 5.18 8.93 0.29
C ASN A 182 5.45 8.09 -0.98
N PHE A 183 6.29 7.06 -0.87
CA PHE A 183 6.64 6.16 -1.96
C PHE A 183 6.04 4.76 -1.76
N ILE A 184 4.85 4.68 -1.14
CA ILE A 184 4.16 3.41 -0.93
C ILE A 184 3.74 2.87 -2.30
N ASP A 185 4.27 1.70 -2.67
CA ASP A 185 4.05 1.07 -3.98
C ASP A 185 3.30 -0.27 -3.84
N ASP A 186 3.68 -1.08 -2.85
CA ASP A 186 3.09 -2.41 -2.66
C ASP A 186 1.67 -2.35 -2.05
N ILE A 187 0.69 -2.74 -2.86
CA ILE A 187 -0.73 -2.82 -2.48
C ILE A 187 -1.04 -3.93 -1.48
N ASN A 188 -0.30 -5.05 -1.52
CA ASN A 188 -0.54 -6.17 -0.60
C ASN A 188 -0.05 -5.80 0.79
N ASP A 189 1.16 -5.24 0.89
CA ASP A 189 1.73 -4.71 2.13
C ASP A 189 0.83 -3.64 2.75
N LEU A 190 0.31 -2.74 1.92
CA LEU A 190 -0.62 -1.69 2.35
C LEU A 190 -1.93 -2.28 2.88
N THR A 191 -2.51 -3.23 2.15
CA THR A 191 -3.77 -3.89 2.51
C THR A 191 -3.63 -4.67 3.81
N GLU A 192 -2.53 -5.42 3.97
CA GLU A 192 -2.22 -6.15 5.21
C GLU A 192 -2.07 -5.17 6.38
N SER A 193 -1.26 -4.13 6.22
CA SER A 193 -1.02 -3.13 7.28
C SER A 193 -2.31 -2.44 7.72
N ILE A 194 -3.17 -2.03 6.78
CA ILE A 194 -4.44 -1.35 7.10
C ILE A 194 -5.49 -2.30 7.68
N SER A 195 -5.48 -3.58 7.29
CA SER A 195 -6.44 -4.56 7.82
C SER A 195 -6.30 -4.77 9.34
N VAL A 196 -5.09 -4.57 9.87
CA VAL A 196 -4.78 -4.69 11.31
C VAL A 196 -5.13 -3.42 12.10
N LEU A 197 -5.28 -2.27 11.43
CA LEU A 197 -5.65 -0.99 12.04
C LEU A 197 -7.17 -0.92 12.24
N THR A 198 -7.66 -1.65 13.24
CA THR A 198 -9.10 -1.84 13.51
C THR A 198 -9.84 -0.59 13.96
N SER A 199 -9.15 0.48 14.34
CA SER A 199 -9.78 1.74 14.76
C SER A 199 -9.68 2.84 13.70
N LEU A 200 -9.14 2.55 12.52
CA LEU A 200 -8.86 3.57 11.51
C LEU A 200 -10.15 4.11 10.89
N ILE A 201 -10.36 5.42 10.98
CA ILE A 201 -11.53 6.14 10.48
C ILE A 201 -11.15 6.95 9.25
N ASP A 202 -10.05 7.70 9.33
CA ASP A 202 -9.63 8.61 8.27
C ASP A 202 -8.25 8.21 7.75
N LEU A 203 -8.17 7.96 6.45
CA LEU A 203 -6.94 7.56 5.77
C LEU A 203 -6.66 8.45 4.56
N SER A 204 -5.46 9.02 4.49
CA SER A 204 -5.00 9.79 3.34
C SER A 204 -3.75 9.16 2.73
N LEU A 205 -3.83 8.80 1.45
CA LEU A 205 -2.78 8.13 0.67
C LEU A 205 -2.43 8.87 -0.63
N GLN A 206 -3.04 10.03 -0.90
CA GLN A 206 -2.76 10.84 -2.09
C GLN A 206 -1.24 11.04 -2.30
N GLY A 207 -0.79 10.98 -3.56
CA GLY A 207 0.61 11.19 -3.90
C GLY A 207 1.52 9.97 -3.70
N ASN A 208 0.96 8.78 -3.40
CA ASN A 208 1.71 7.52 -3.38
C ASN A 208 1.55 6.74 -4.70
N PRO A 209 2.59 6.03 -5.18
CA PRO A 209 2.50 5.14 -6.35
C PRO A 209 1.33 4.14 -6.28
N VAL A 210 1.04 3.60 -5.09
CA VAL A 210 -0.05 2.66 -4.85
C VAL A 210 -1.42 3.20 -5.30
N THR A 211 -1.62 4.52 -5.29
CA THR A 211 -2.88 5.16 -5.71
C THR A 211 -3.11 5.08 -7.22
N GLN A 212 -2.08 4.79 -8.01
CA GLN A 212 -2.17 4.62 -9.46
C GLN A 212 -2.60 3.20 -9.85
N TYR A 213 -2.52 2.23 -8.93
CA TYR A 213 -2.95 0.87 -9.21
C TYR A 213 -4.45 0.80 -9.45
N TYR A 214 -4.82 -0.01 -10.45
CA TYR A 214 -6.20 -0.27 -10.79
C TYR A 214 -6.98 -0.78 -9.58
N ARG A 215 -8.04 -0.06 -9.21
CA ARG A 215 -8.96 -0.37 -8.10
C ARG A 215 -8.31 -0.42 -6.71
N CYS A 216 -7.20 0.29 -6.49
CA CYS A 216 -6.58 0.35 -5.16
C CYS A 216 -7.59 0.79 -4.08
N LYS A 217 -8.35 1.86 -4.34
CA LYS A 217 -9.32 2.41 -3.38
C LYS A 217 -10.41 1.42 -3.04
N GLU A 218 -10.95 0.74 -4.06
CA GLU A 218 -11.99 -0.28 -3.94
C GLU A 218 -11.49 -1.50 -3.16
N ASN A 219 -10.24 -1.92 -3.38
CA ASN A 219 -9.62 -3.02 -2.63
C ASN A 219 -9.45 -2.66 -1.15
N LEU A 220 -8.98 -1.45 -0.85
CA LEU A 220 -8.83 -0.97 0.54
C LEU A 220 -10.18 -0.89 1.25
N ILE A 221 -11.19 -0.34 0.59
CA ILE A 221 -12.55 -0.20 1.12
C ILE A 221 -13.23 -1.55 1.31
N ALA A 222 -12.99 -2.52 0.41
CA ALA A 222 -13.57 -3.86 0.53
C ALA A 222 -12.95 -4.68 1.68
N ASN A 223 -11.71 -4.35 2.08
CA ASN A 223 -10.96 -5.08 3.11
C ASN A 223 -10.99 -4.43 4.49
N ASN A 224 -11.63 -3.27 4.64
CA ASN A 224 -11.71 -2.56 5.91
C ASN A 224 -13.12 -2.05 6.19
N ASP A 225 -13.55 -2.18 7.44
CA ASP A 225 -14.92 -1.90 7.86
C ASP A 225 -15.06 -0.51 8.51
N THR A 226 -13.96 0.03 9.03
CA THR A 226 -13.95 1.20 9.91
C THR A 226 -13.70 2.53 9.18
N ILE A 227 -13.00 2.51 8.05
CA ILE A 227 -12.64 3.72 7.28
C ILE A 227 -13.91 4.46 6.84
N LYS A 228 -14.12 5.68 7.31
CA LYS A 228 -15.22 6.57 6.89
C LYS A 228 -14.76 7.59 5.86
N THR A 229 -13.50 7.97 5.90
CA THR A 229 -12.94 8.94 4.95
C THR A 229 -11.68 8.39 4.31
N LEU A 230 -11.65 8.37 2.98
CA LEU A 230 -10.46 8.00 2.19
C LEU A 230 -10.09 9.16 1.27
N ASP A 231 -8.87 9.70 1.41
CA ASP A 231 -8.37 10.84 0.63
C ASP A 231 -9.30 12.07 0.65
N GLY A 232 -9.94 12.33 1.80
CA GLY A 232 -10.93 13.41 1.97
C GLY A 232 -12.31 13.13 1.37
N LYS A 233 -12.55 11.93 0.82
CA LYS A 233 -13.86 11.52 0.31
C LYS A 233 -14.57 10.62 1.32
N MET A 234 -15.85 10.91 1.56
CA MET A 234 -16.69 10.07 2.40
C MET A 234 -16.96 8.72 1.73
N VAL A 235 -16.73 7.65 2.50
CA VAL A 235 -17.02 6.27 2.15
C VAL A 235 -18.28 5.87 2.90
N THR A 236 -19.43 5.92 2.22
CA THR A 236 -20.71 5.54 2.82
C THR A 236 -20.79 4.03 3.06
N ASP A 237 -21.57 3.61 4.07
CA ASP A 237 -21.74 2.18 4.38
C ASP A 237 -22.37 1.42 3.21
N VAL A 238 -23.24 2.09 2.43
CA VAL A 238 -23.79 1.55 1.18
C VAL A 238 -22.67 1.22 0.19
N TYR A 239 -21.73 2.14 -0.01
CA TYR A 239 -20.60 1.94 -0.90
C TYR A 239 -19.68 0.82 -0.41
N LYS A 240 -19.40 0.73 0.90
CA LYS A 240 -18.65 -0.39 1.48
C LYS A 240 -19.31 -1.74 1.22
N CYS A 241 -20.61 -1.85 1.53
CA CYS A 241 -21.38 -3.08 1.32
C CYS A 241 -21.39 -3.50 -0.15
N PHE A 242 -21.55 -2.53 -1.06
CA PHE A 242 -21.47 -2.77 -2.49
C PHE A 242 -20.07 -3.28 -2.90
N MET A 243 -18.99 -2.64 -2.44
CA MET A 243 -17.61 -3.06 -2.73
C MET A 243 -17.30 -4.47 -2.22
N LYS A 244 -17.73 -4.82 -1.00
CA LYS A 244 -17.59 -6.17 -0.45
C LYS A 244 -18.31 -7.21 -1.30
N ARG A 245 -19.59 -6.97 -1.62
CA ARG A 245 -20.39 -7.87 -2.47
C ARG A 245 -19.79 -7.99 -3.86
N PHE A 246 -19.32 -6.89 -4.43
CA PHE A 246 -18.66 -6.88 -5.73
C PHE A 246 -17.39 -7.73 -5.73
N LYS A 247 -16.56 -7.63 -4.68
CA LYS A 247 -15.38 -8.47 -4.49
C LYS A 247 -15.74 -9.96 -4.40
N ILE A 248 -16.73 -10.31 -3.57
CA ILE A 248 -17.21 -11.70 -3.41
C ILE A 248 -17.73 -12.25 -4.75
N ASN A 249 -18.59 -11.50 -5.45
CA ASN A 249 -19.15 -11.92 -6.73
C ASN A 249 -18.07 -12.11 -7.81
N LYS A 250 -17.04 -11.26 -7.81
CA LYS A 250 -15.88 -11.44 -8.70
C LYS A 250 -15.15 -12.76 -8.41
N HIS A 251 -14.90 -13.07 -7.13
CA HIS A 251 -14.31 -14.35 -6.75
C HIS A 251 -15.20 -15.53 -7.18
N LEU A 252 -16.50 -15.48 -6.89
CA LEU A 252 -17.44 -16.53 -7.29
C LEU A 252 -17.51 -16.75 -8.81
N TYR A 253 -17.46 -15.68 -9.61
CA TYR A 253 -17.41 -15.77 -11.06
C TYR A 253 -16.14 -16.47 -11.55
N HIS A 254 -14.97 -16.12 -11.00
CA HIS A 254 -13.72 -16.78 -11.36
C HIS A 254 -13.68 -18.24 -10.91
N THR A 255 -14.17 -18.56 -9.71
CA THR A 255 -14.26 -19.95 -9.22
C THR A 255 -15.20 -20.77 -10.09
N LYS A 256 -16.36 -20.22 -10.48
CA LYS A 256 -17.31 -20.88 -11.37
C LYS A 256 -16.73 -21.09 -12.78
N LYS A 257 -15.98 -20.11 -13.30
CA LYS A 257 -15.27 -20.24 -14.57
C LYS A 257 -14.18 -21.32 -14.52
N LEU A 258 -13.46 -21.41 -13.40
CA LEU A 258 -12.43 -22.44 -13.18
C LEU A 258 -13.06 -23.84 -13.07
N LEU A 259 -14.15 -23.99 -12.31
CA LEU A 259 -14.90 -25.24 -12.21
C LEU A 259 -15.50 -25.70 -13.55
N ASN A 260 -16.00 -24.76 -14.35
CA ASN A 260 -16.52 -25.08 -15.68
C ASN A 260 -15.41 -25.51 -16.65
N THR A 261 -14.21 -24.94 -16.54
CA THR A 261 -13.07 -25.34 -17.40
C THR A 261 -12.52 -26.72 -17.03
N THR A 262 -12.53 -27.10 -15.76
CA THR A 262 -12.12 -28.45 -15.33
C THR A 262 -13.14 -29.53 -15.70
N LEU A 263 -14.45 -29.22 -15.69
CA LEU A 263 -15.50 -30.21 -15.98
C LEU A 263 -15.55 -30.60 -17.47
N ASP A 264 -15.26 -29.66 -18.38
CA ASP A 264 -15.25 -29.90 -19.83
C ASP A 264 -14.03 -30.75 -20.27
N GLU A 265 -12.89 -30.64 -19.57
CA GLU A 265 -11.66 -31.37 -19.90
C GLU A 265 -11.60 -32.78 -19.28
N ASP A 266 -12.14 -33.02 -18.08
CA ASP A 266 -11.95 -34.30 -17.35
C ASP A 266 -12.76 -35.49 -17.89
N ILE A 267 -14.00 -35.27 -18.37
CA ILE A 267 -14.84 -36.38 -18.87
C ILE A 267 -14.36 -36.86 -20.25
N THR A 268 -13.80 -35.96 -21.07
CA THR A 268 -13.38 -36.29 -22.44
C THR A 268 -11.91 -36.65 -22.56
N SER A 269 -11.06 -36.25 -21.61
CA SER A 269 -9.64 -36.60 -21.57
C SER A 269 -9.40 -38.05 -21.13
N SER A 270 -10.22 -38.57 -20.21
CA SER A 270 -10.11 -39.93 -19.67
C SER A 270 -10.48 -41.04 -20.68
N LEU A 271 -11.11 -40.70 -21.81
CA LEU A 271 -11.56 -41.66 -22.84
C LEU A 271 -10.67 -41.74 -24.10
N ASN A 272 -9.59 -40.94 -24.22
CA ASN A 272 -8.66 -40.96 -25.37
C ASN A 272 -9.36 -40.96 -26.77
N LEU A 273 -10.46 -40.21 -26.90
CA LEU A 273 -11.24 -40.18 -28.15
C LEU A 273 -10.70 -39.13 -29.15
N PRO A 274 -10.87 -39.35 -30.47
CA PRO A 274 -10.54 -38.35 -31.48
C PRO A 274 -11.36 -37.05 -31.29
N PRO A 275 -10.82 -35.87 -31.65
CA PRO A 275 -11.45 -34.57 -31.39
C PRO A 275 -12.90 -34.44 -31.88
N SER A 276 -13.18 -35.00 -33.06
CA SER A 276 -14.53 -35.00 -33.67
C SER A 276 -15.55 -35.80 -32.85
N LEU A 277 -15.12 -36.84 -32.14
CA LEU A 277 -16.00 -37.68 -31.32
C LEU A 277 -16.28 -37.02 -29.95
N LYS A 278 -15.29 -36.30 -29.39
CA LYS A 278 -15.45 -35.54 -28.14
C LYS A 278 -16.52 -34.46 -28.28
N GLU A 279 -16.50 -33.72 -29.38
CA GLU A 279 -17.53 -32.71 -29.69
C GLU A 279 -18.92 -33.33 -29.86
N SER A 280 -19.00 -34.49 -30.51
CA SER A 280 -20.29 -35.16 -30.73
C SER A 280 -20.90 -35.70 -29.43
N ILE A 281 -20.08 -36.25 -28.53
CA ILE A 281 -20.54 -36.80 -27.25
C ILE A 281 -20.94 -35.67 -26.29
N SER A 282 -20.14 -34.60 -26.22
CA SER A 282 -20.47 -33.41 -25.45
C SER A 282 -21.83 -32.85 -25.89
N ARG A 283 -22.05 -32.68 -27.21
CA ARG A 283 -23.33 -32.22 -27.76
C ARG A 283 -24.50 -33.15 -27.42
N ALA A 284 -24.31 -34.47 -27.50
CA ALA A 284 -25.37 -35.44 -27.20
C ALA A 284 -25.78 -35.46 -25.71
N ILE A 285 -24.81 -35.34 -24.79
CA ILE A 285 -25.05 -35.26 -23.34
C ILE A 285 -25.86 -34.01 -22.99
N PHE A 286 -25.57 -32.87 -23.62
CA PHE A 286 -26.33 -31.63 -23.41
C PHE A 286 -27.73 -31.66 -24.04
N GLN A 287 -27.96 -32.49 -25.07
CA GLN A 287 -29.25 -32.57 -25.76
C GLN A 287 -30.24 -33.55 -25.10
N TYR A 288 -29.74 -34.54 -24.36
CA TYR A 288 -30.55 -35.52 -23.64
C TYR A 288 -30.00 -35.80 -22.23
N PRO A 289 -30.38 -35.01 -21.22
CA PRO A 289 -29.83 -35.11 -19.86
C PRO A 289 -30.12 -36.45 -19.16
N ASP A 290 -31.19 -37.16 -19.55
CA ASP A 290 -31.67 -38.38 -18.89
C ASP A 290 -31.31 -39.68 -19.63
N ALA A 291 -30.41 -39.64 -20.60
CA ALA A 291 -29.96 -40.84 -21.30
C ALA A 291 -29.07 -41.71 -20.39
N LYS A 292 -29.65 -42.74 -19.75
CA LYS A 292 -28.90 -43.74 -19.00
C LYS A 292 -27.99 -44.54 -19.95
N LEU A 293 -26.68 -44.29 -19.92
CA LEU A 293 -25.70 -45.20 -20.51
C LEU A 293 -25.65 -46.49 -19.68
N SER A 294 -26.29 -47.55 -20.16
CA SER A 294 -26.13 -48.89 -19.61
C SER A 294 -24.82 -49.50 -20.11
N THR A 295 -23.79 -49.53 -19.26
CA THR A 295 -22.58 -50.32 -19.50
C THR A 295 -22.83 -51.76 -19.07
N THR A 296 -23.39 -52.59 -19.94
CA THR A 296 -23.39 -54.04 -19.74
C THR A 296 -22.02 -54.58 -20.14
N SER A 297 -21.22 -54.98 -19.15
CA SER A 297 -20.04 -55.81 -19.35
C SER A 297 -20.46 -57.17 -19.90
N ALA A 298 -20.17 -57.44 -21.17
CA ALA A 298 -20.32 -58.77 -21.75
C ALA A 298 -18.95 -59.29 -22.20
N MET A 299 -18.27 -60.00 -21.29
CA MET A 299 -17.27 -60.98 -21.69
C MET A 299 -17.99 -62.20 -22.30
N ASN A 300 -17.57 -62.55 -23.52
CA ASN A 300 -17.66 -63.86 -24.19
C ASN A 300 -19.05 -64.46 -24.50
N LYS A 301 -19.42 -64.44 -25.79
CA LYS A 301 -19.48 -65.64 -26.66
C LYS A 301 -19.86 -65.28 -28.11
N THR A 302 -19.06 -65.81 -29.03
CA THR A 302 -19.23 -66.04 -30.47
C THR A 302 -20.62 -65.83 -31.09
N GLN A 303 -20.77 -64.82 -31.96
CA GLN A 303 -21.51 -64.97 -33.23
C GLN A 303 -21.14 -63.87 -34.23
N SER A 304 -20.84 -64.30 -35.46
CA SER A 304 -20.43 -63.48 -36.59
C SER A 304 -21.54 -62.56 -37.08
N TYR A 305 -21.35 -61.25 -36.96
CA TYR A 305 -22.13 -60.29 -37.73
C TYR A 305 -21.40 -59.96 -39.03
N ILE A 306 -22.02 -60.38 -40.13
CA ILE A 306 -21.63 -60.11 -41.50
C ILE A 306 -21.94 -58.64 -41.80
N PHE A 307 -20.91 -57.83 -42.07
CA PHE A 307 -21.08 -56.51 -42.67
C PHE A 307 -21.35 -56.65 -44.18
N PRO A 308 -22.24 -55.84 -44.79
CA PRO A 308 -22.46 -55.88 -46.22
C PRO A 308 -21.23 -55.33 -46.98
N SER A 309 -20.84 -56.06 -48.02
CA SER A 309 -19.65 -55.84 -48.84
C SER A 309 -19.80 -54.69 -49.82
N TRP A 310 -18.92 -53.69 -49.76
CA TRP A 310 -18.64 -52.79 -50.88
C TRP A 310 -17.18 -52.92 -51.35
N LYS A 311 -17.07 -53.57 -52.52
CA LYS A 311 -16.01 -53.63 -53.54
C LYS A 311 -14.54 -53.76 -53.11
N ILE A 312 -14.08 -54.99 -53.24
CA ILE A 312 -12.70 -55.43 -53.49
C ILE A 312 -12.16 -54.80 -54.79
N GLY A 313 -11.01 -54.14 -54.70
CA GLY A 313 -10.07 -53.97 -55.80
C GLY A 313 -8.80 -54.74 -55.48
N THR A 314 -8.48 -55.75 -56.28
CA THR A 314 -7.40 -56.71 -56.11
C THR A 314 -6.01 -56.05 -56.19
N ASN A 315 -5.20 -56.16 -55.13
CA ASN A 315 -3.76 -55.89 -55.21
C ASN A 315 -3.02 -57.21 -55.45
N ILE A 316 -2.39 -57.34 -56.62
CA ILE A 316 -1.40 -58.37 -56.90
C ILE A 316 -0.06 -57.90 -56.33
N ILE A 317 0.45 -58.66 -55.37
CA ILE A 317 1.78 -58.51 -54.78
C ILE A 317 2.79 -59.24 -55.69
N LYS A 318 3.80 -58.55 -56.18
CA LYS A 318 5.07 -59.15 -56.62
C LYS A 318 6.25 -58.28 -56.16
N ASN A 319 7.14 -58.91 -55.40
CA ASN A 319 8.49 -58.48 -55.02
C ASN A 319 8.60 -57.21 -54.15
N GLY A 320 8.22 -57.34 -52.87
CA GLY A 320 9.00 -56.78 -51.75
C GLY A 320 9.13 -55.27 -51.58
N HIS A 321 8.46 -54.42 -52.37
CA HIS A 321 8.47 -52.97 -52.19
C HIS A 321 7.10 -52.35 -52.48
N VAL A 322 6.52 -51.66 -51.49
CA VAL A 322 5.36 -50.78 -51.68
C VAL A 322 5.88 -49.36 -51.83
N THR A 323 6.02 -48.90 -53.08
CA THR A 323 6.22 -47.50 -53.43
C THR A 323 4.86 -46.81 -53.53
N THR A 324 4.68 -45.71 -52.82
CA THR A 324 3.57 -44.78 -53.08
C THR A 324 3.82 -44.11 -54.44
N LYS A 325 2.84 -44.16 -55.35
CA LYS A 325 2.86 -43.40 -56.60
C LYS A 325 1.86 -42.24 -56.58
N PRO A 326 2.20 -41.13 -57.26
CA PRO A 326 1.59 -39.83 -57.08
C PRO A 326 0.39 -39.63 -58.02
N PHE A 327 -0.59 -38.83 -57.60
CA PHE A 327 -1.63 -38.35 -58.50
C PHE A 327 -1.13 -37.13 -59.27
N ARG A 328 -1.11 -37.28 -60.61
CA ARG A 328 -0.78 -36.25 -61.59
C ARG A 328 -1.83 -35.14 -61.65
N SER A 329 -1.29 -33.93 -61.85
CA SER A 329 -1.89 -32.71 -62.38
C SER A 329 -2.30 -32.78 -63.87
N ASN A 330 -3.28 -31.95 -64.26
CA ASN A 330 -3.38 -31.21 -65.54
C ASN A 330 -3.97 -29.82 -65.16
N VAL A 331 -3.33 -28.63 -65.26
CA VAL A 331 -2.72 -27.86 -66.39
C VAL A 331 -3.80 -27.40 -67.40
N ILE A 332 -4.02 -26.14 -67.85
CA ILE A 332 -3.47 -24.75 -67.72
C ILE A 332 -4.53 -23.77 -68.34
N LYS A 333 -4.59 -22.49 -67.92
CA LYS A 333 -4.57 -21.24 -68.76
C LYS A 333 -4.68 -19.98 -67.86
N THR A 334 -3.56 -19.38 -67.43
CA THR A 334 -2.97 -18.06 -67.85
C THR A 334 -3.91 -16.85 -67.71
N LYS A 335 -3.60 -15.78 -66.96
CA LYS A 335 -2.56 -14.77 -67.27
C LYS A 335 -2.31 -13.78 -66.08
N ASN A 336 -1.05 -13.36 -65.97
CA ASN A 336 -0.51 -12.06 -65.52
C ASN A 336 -0.22 -11.75 -64.02
N PHE A 337 1.09 -11.68 -63.75
CA PHE A 337 1.88 -11.04 -62.66
C PHE A 337 1.97 -9.49 -62.85
N PRO A 338 2.57 -8.65 -61.96
CA PRO A 338 3.73 -8.98 -61.09
C PRO A 338 3.94 -8.28 -59.71
N SER A 339 4.84 -8.92 -58.92
CA SER A 339 5.94 -8.35 -58.08
C SER A 339 5.59 -7.66 -56.74
N VAL A 340 6.35 -7.66 -55.63
CA VAL A 340 7.79 -7.91 -55.30
C VAL A 340 7.92 -8.48 -53.85
N GLN A 341 9.04 -9.17 -53.57
CA GLN A 341 9.54 -9.81 -52.34
C GLN A 341 9.76 -8.91 -51.08
N PRO A 342 9.92 -9.52 -49.88
CA PRO A 342 10.61 -8.92 -48.74
C PRO A 342 12.12 -9.29 -48.74
N LEU A 343 12.99 -8.29 -48.58
CA LEU A 343 14.43 -8.48 -48.35
C LEU A 343 14.72 -8.50 -46.85
N LEU A 344 15.28 -9.63 -46.38
CA LEU A 344 16.16 -9.66 -45.21
C LEU A 344 17.40 -8.82 -45.52
N ASN A 345 17.83 -8.00 -44.56
CA ASN A 345 19.26 -7.78 -44.33
C ASN A 345 19.51 -7.53 -42.84
N SER A 346 20.35 -8.41 -42.30
CA SER A 346 20.97 -8.37 -40.98
C SER A 346 22.11 -7.35 -40.98
N GLU A 347 22.09 -6.36 -40.10
CA GLU A 347 23.29 -5.63 -39.72
C GLU A 347 23.44 -5.56 -38.19
N ILE A 348 24.63 -6.01 -37.78
CA ILE A 348 25.15 -6.17 -36.44
C ILE A 348 25.60 -4.79 -35.96
N ILE A 349 25.00 -4.27 -34.90
CA ILE A 349 25.44 -3.02 -34.26
C ILE A 349 26.52 -3.38 -33.22
N LYS A 350 27.78 -3.01 -33.52
CA LYS A 350 28.91 -3.01 -32.57
C LYS A 350 28.91 -1.70 -31.76
N LEU A 351 29.08 -1.82 -30.44
CA LEU A 351 29.35 -0.72 -29.52
C LEU A 351 30.84 -0.29 -29.58
N PRO A 352 31.18 1.00 -29.42
CA PRO A 352 32.56 1.47 -29.36
C PRO A 352 33.16 1.34 -27.94
N PRO A 353 34.50 1.31 -27.80
CA PRO A 353 35.17 0.92 -26.56
C PRO A 353 35.45 2.10 -25.60
N ILE A 354 35.29 1.79 -24.31
CA ILE A 354 35.72 2.42 -23.02
C ILE A 354 35.67 3.94 -22.92
#